data_AF-A0A964XBS5-F1
#
_entry.id   AF-A0A964XBS5-F1
#
_cell.length_a   1.000
_cell.length_b   1.000
_cell.length_c   1.000
_cell.angle_alpha   90.00
_cell.angle_beta   90.00
_cell.angle_gamma   90.00
#
_symmetry.space_group_name_H-M   'P 1'
#
loop_
_entity.id
_entity.type
_entity.pdbx_description
1 polymer ?
#
loop_
_entity_poly.entity_id
_entity_poly.type
_entity_poly.pdbx_seq_one_letter_code
_entity_poly.pdbx_strand_id
1 'polypeptide(L)'
;MSMSADFRILGLLVIVILLALIAAGITLIILGLVGRKPRLSDGGVCGKCGYSVKGLSALNCPECGSDLREVGIERPGGVAGKNVALIGGIVLLGLVLMCVITTFLFYDAQVRTVPSQPIVTSPVRPMPPAQP
;
A
#
# COMPACT_ATOMS: atom_id res chain seq x y z
N MET A 1 3.32 7.47 38.09
CA MET A 1 2.72 8.51 37.21
C MET A 1 3.28 8.51 35.78
N SER A 2 4.31 7.72 35.43
CA SER A 2 4.87 7.62 34.06
C SER A 2 3.98 6.91 33.03
N MET A 3 3.07 6.05 33.48
CA MET A 3 2.30 5.12 32.64
C MET A 3 1.37 5.78 31.59
N SER A 4 0.97 7.04 31.79
CA SER A 4 0.10 7.76 30.83
C SER A 4 0.88 8.42 29.69
N ALA A 5 2.16 8.73 29.88
CA ALA A 5 3.01 9.29 28.85
C ALA A 5 3.41 8.21 27.84
N ASP A 6 3.73 7.01 28.33
CA ASP A 6 4.10 5.85 27.51
C ASP A 6 2.99 5.46 26.54
N PHE A 7 1.72 5.55 26.99
CA PHE A 7 0.57 5.22 26.16
C PHE A 7 0.34 6.20 25.01
N ARG A 8 0.56 7.51 25.25
CA ARG A 8 0.47 8.55 24.22
C ARG A 8 1.58 8.40 23.19
N ILE A 9 2.80 8.11 23.66
CA ILE A 9 3.96 7.91 22.79
C ILE A 9 3.75 6.68 21.91
N LEU A 10 3.32 5.55 22.50
CA LEU A 10 3.04 4.32 21.75
C LEU A 10 1.95 4.53 20.69
N GLY A 11 0.85 5.20 21.05
CA GLY A 11 -0.23 5.51 20.10
C GLY A 11 0.24 6.39 18.94
N LEU A 12 1.03 7.42 19.22
CA LEU A 12 1.59 8.32 18.20
C LEU A 12 2.55 7.55 17.27
N LEU A 13 3.38 6.66 17.83
CA LEU A 13 4.31 5.83 17.07
C LEU A 13 3.57 4.87 16.14
N VAL A 14 2.47 4.24 16.60
CA VAL A 14 1.61 3.40 15.77
C VAL A 14 1.00 4.21 14.62
N ILE A 15 0.47 5.40 14.88
CA ILE A 15 -0.10 6.27 13.84
C ILE A 15 0.95 6.64 12.79
N VAL A 16 2.17 7.01 13.22
CA VAL A 16 3.27 7.36 12.32
C VAL A 16 3.68 6.18 11.44
N ILE A 17 3.83 4.98 12.01
CA ILE A 17 4.13 3.76 11.24
C ILE A 17 3.04 3.50 10.20
N LEU A 18 1.78 3.68 10.58
CA LEU A 18 0.64 3.44 9.70
C LEU A 18 0.61 4.39 8.51
N LEU A 19 0.84 5.68 8.76
CA LEU A 19 0.97 6.69 7.73
C LEU A 19 2.15 6.41 6.79
N ALA A 20 3.29 5.96 7.32
CA ALA A 20 4.45 5.58 6.52
C ALA A 20 4.16 4.39 5.60
N LEU A 21 3.44 3.37 6.08
CA LEU A 21 3.04 2.21 5.28
C LEU A 21 2.02 2.57 4.18
N ILE A 22 1.05 3.44 4.48
CA ILE A 22 0.12 3.97 3.48
C ILE A 22 0.87 4.75 2.41
N ALA A 23 1.78 5.65 2.81
CA ALA A 23 2.59 6.42 1.90
C ALA A 23 3.43 5.50 0.98
N ALA A 24 4.09 4.48 1.54
CA ALA A 24 4.85 3.51 0.77
C ALA A 24 3.97 2.74 -0.24
N GLY A 25 2.77 2.30 0.18
CA GLY A 25 1.81 1.64 -0.71
C GLY A 25 1.37 2.55 -1.86
N ILE A 26 1.02 3.81 -1.57
CA ILE A 26 0.67 4.80 -2.58
C ILE A 26 1.85 5.08 -3.52
N THR A 27 3.07 5.23 -3.00
CA THR A 27 4.28 5.44 -3.80
C THR A 27 4.51 4.28 -4.76
N LEU A 28 4.33 3.03 -4.32
CA LEU A 28 4.44 1.86 -5.20
C LEU A 28 3.37 1.85 -6.30
N ILE A 29 2.13 2.20 -5.97
CA ILE A 29 1.03 2.33 -6.95
C ILE A 29 1.37 3.43 -7.96
N ILE A 30 1.79 4.61 -7.51
CA ILE A 30 2.17 5.73 -8.37
C ILE A 30 3.36 5.33 -9.26
N LEU A 31 4.40 4.69 -8.73
CA LEU A 31 5.54 4.23 -9.51
C LEU A 31 5.12 3.19 -10.57
N GLY A 32 4.20 2.28 -10.21
CA GLY A 32 3.61 1.32 -11.16
C GLY A 32 2.77 1.99 -12.26
N LEU A 33 2.05 3.07 -11.92
CA LEU A 33 1.22 3.82 -12.86
C LEU A 33 2.03 4.79 -13.73
N VAL A 34 2.99 5.52 -13.17
CA VAL A 34 3.89 6.47 -13.87
C VAL A 34 4.93 5.74 -14.71
N GLY A 35 5.32 4.53 -14.31
CA GLY A 35 6.09 3.60 -15.14
C GLY A 35 5.37 3.15 -16.42
N ARG A 36 4.09 3.52 -16.60
CA ARG A 36 3.42 3.53 -17.91
C ARG A 36 3.92 4.72 -18.73
N LYS A 37 5.21 4.74 -19.08
CA LYS A 37 5.60 5.43 -20.30
C LYS A 37 4.81 4.73 -21.42
N PRO A 38 3.92 5.43 -22.15
CA PRO A 38 3.29 4.84 -23.33
C PRO A 38 4.46 4.35 -24.17
N ARG A 39 4.51 3.03 -24.41
CA ARG A 39 5.53 2.47 -25.28
C ARG A 39 5.19 2.99 -26.66
N LEU A 40 5.72 4.16 -26.98
CA LEU A 40 5.69 4.71 -28.33
C LEU A 40 6.41 3.79 -29.32
N SER A 41 7.03 2.70 -28.87
CA SER A 41 7.50 1.57 -29.65
C SER A 41 6.47 0.42 -29.69
N ASP A 42 5.27 0.67 -30.19
CA ASP A 42 4.35 -0.41 -30.62
C ASP A 42 4.78 -1.07 -31.93
N GLY A 43 5.88 -0.60 -32.52
CA GLY A 43 6.55 -1.38 -33.55
C GLY A 43 7.18 -2.58 -32.89
N GLY A 44 6.63 -3.77 -33.14
CA GLY A 44 7.27 -5.00 -32.71
C GLY A 44 8.68 -5.13 -33.28
N VAL A 45 9.37 -6.17 -32.84
CA VAL A 45 10.70 -6.50 -33.32
C VAL A 45 10.63 -7.80 -34.13
N CYS A 46 11.55 -7.95 -35.08
CA CYS A 46 11.68 -9.20 -35.83
C CYS A 46 11.99 -10.36 -34.85
N GLY A 47 11.22 -11.45 -34.92
CA GLY A 47 11.41 -12.62 -34.05
C GLY A 47 12.73 -13.38 -34.25
N LYS A 48 13.49 -13.07 -35.31
CA LYS A 48 14.79 -13.71 -35.60
C LYS A 48 15.99 -12.88 -35.13
N CYS A 49 16.03 -11.59 -35.43
CA CYS A 49 17.19 -10.73 -35.15
C CYS A 49 16.91 -9.58 -34.17
N GLY A 50 15.65 -9.34 -33.78
CA GLY A 50 15.29 -8.26 -32.85
C GLY A 50 15.25 -6.86 -33.46
N TYR A 51 15.40 -6.69 -34.79
CA TYR A 51 15.30 -5.39 -35.43
C TYR A 51 13.89 -4.78 -35.30
N SER A 52 13.80 -3.49 -35.01
CA SER A 52 12.53 -2.77 -34.89
C SER A 52 11.81 -2.71 -36.23
N VAL A 53 10.62 -3.31 -36.33
CA VAL A 53 9.79 -3.28 -37.54
C VAL A 53 8.91 -2.03 -37.63
N LYS A 54 9.11 -1.06 -36.74
CA LYS A 54 8.31 0.17 -36.72
C LYS A 54 8.54 1.00 -37.99
N GLY A 55 7.46 1.28 -38.72
CA GLY A 55 7.49 2.18 -39.88
C GLY A 55 8.06 1.56 -41.16
N LEU A 56 8.27 0.25 -41.21
CA LEU A 56 8.65 -0.44 -42.44
C LEU A 56 7.43 -0.63 -43.33
N SER A 57 7.57 -0.29 -44.61
CA SER A 57 6.57 -0.56 -45.65
C SER A 57 6.67 -1.99 -46.19
N ALA A 58 7.85 -2.63 -46.07
CA ALA A 58 8.10 -3.98 -46.52
C ALA A 58 7.97 -5.00 -45.38
N LEU A 59 7.54 -6.23 -45.72
CA LEU A 59 7.40 -7.35 -44.79
C LEU A 59 8.70 -8.14 -44.59
N ASN A 60 9.82 -7.70 -45.18
CA ASN A 60 11.12 -8.35 -45.02
C ASN A 60 11.99 -7.51 -44.09
N CYS A 61 12.67 -8.18 -43.16
CA CYS A 61 13.59 -7.51 -42.26
C CYS A 61 14.85 -7.03 -43.03
N PRO A 62 15.25 -5.75 -42.93
CA PRO A 62 16.41 -5.22 -43.65
C PRO A 62 17.74 -5.74 -43.11
N GLU A 63 17.77 -6.20 -41.85
CA GLU A 63 18.98 -6.74 -41.21
C GLU A 63 19.23 -8.21 -41.59
N CYS A 64 18.20 -9.05 -41.50
CA CYS A 64 18.35 -10.50 -41.65
C CYS A 64 17.69 -11.09 -42.90
N GLY A 65 17.04 -10.27 -43.72
CA GLY A 65 16.37 -10.67 -44.96
C GLY A 65 15.15 -11.58 -44.78
N SER A 66 14.78 -11.92 -43.54
CA SER A 66 13.72 -12.88 -43.27
C SER A 66 12.33 -12.24 -43.40
N ASP A 67 11.36 -13.01 -43.89
CA ASP A 67 9.96 -12.57 -43.97
C ASP A 67 9.35 -12.54 -42.56
N LEU A 68 8.85 -11.38 -42.16
CA LEU A 68 8.22 -11.12 -40.86
C LEU A 68 6.96 -11.98 -40.64
N ARG A 69 6.35 -12.51 -41.70
CA ARG A 69 5.24 -13.46 -41.61
C ARG A 69 5.69 -14.86 -41.20
N GLU A 70 6.92 -15.23 -41.54
CA GLU A 70 7.49 -16.54 -41.20
C GLU A 70 8.11 -16.52 -39.81
N VAL A 71 8.94 -15.51 -39.52
CA VAL A 71 9.66 -15.41 -38.24
C VAL A 71 8.82 -14.79 -37.12
N GLY A 72 7.69 -14.19 -37.46
CA GLY A 72 6.83 -13.48 -36.53
C GLY A 72 7.38 -12.12 -36.09
N ILE A 73 6.48 -11.34 -35.49
CA ILE A 73 6.78 -10.04 -34.90
C ILE A 73 6.61 -10.18 -33.39
N GLU A 74 7.71 -10.17 -32.66
CA GLU A 74 7.69 -10.20 -31.21
C GLU A 74 7.38 -8.81 -30.66
N ARG A 75 6.53 -8.73 -29.65
CA ARG A 75 6.35 -7.48 -28.89
C ARG A 75 7.41 -7.46 -27.79
N PRO A 76 8.41 -6.54 -27.82
CA PRO A 76 9.40 -6.43 -26.77
C PRO A 76 8.71 -5.93 -25.51
N GLY A 77 8.16 -6.85 -24.72
CA GLY A 77 7.16 -6.46 -23.76
C GLY A 77 6.35 -7.56 -23.13
N GLY A 78 6.99 -8.68 -22.79
CA GLY A 78 6.40 -9.64 -21.86
C GLY A 78 5.92 -8.92 -20.60
N VAL A 79 4.61 -8.92 -20.41
CA VAL A 79 3.85 -8.25 -19.33
C VAL A 79 4.10 -8.87 -17.94
N ALA A 80 5.02 -9.83 -17.83
CA ALA A 80 5.13 -10.73 -16.68
C ALA A 80 5.52 -10.03 -15.36
N GLY A 81 6.30 -8.94 -15.38
CA GLY A 81 6.75 -8.29 -14.15
C GLY A 81 5.85 -7.16 -13.61
N LYS A 82 4.95 -6.61 -14.44
CA LYS A 82 4.32 -5.30 -14.14
C LYS A 82 3.05 -5.41 -13.28
N ASN A 83 2.32 -6.52 -13.37
CA ASN A 83 1.17 -6.76 -12.50
C ASN A 83 1.61 -7.04 -11.06
N VAL A 84 2.83 -7.53 -10.85
CA VAL A 84 3.36 -7.87 -9.52
C VAL A 84 3.48 -6.64 -8.63
N ALA A 85 3.94 -5.50 -9.16
CA ALA A 85 4.05 -4.27 -8.38
C ALA A 85 2.68 -3.70 -7.98
N LEU A 86 1.69 -3.75 -8.88
CA LEU A 86 0.33 -3.28 -8.60
C LEU A 86 -0.38 -4.21 -7.61
N ILE A 87 -0.32 -5.53 -7.83
CA ILE A 87 -0.88 -6.54 -6.93
C ILE A 87 -0.20 -6.45 -5.57
N GLY A 88 1.12 -6.33 -5.53
CA GLY A 88 1.89 -6.15 -4.29
C GLY A 88 1.48 -4.90 -3.51
N GLY A 89 1.28 -3.77 -4.19
CA GLY A 89 0.79 -2.54 -3.58
C GLY A 89 -0.62 -2.68 -3.00
N ILE A 90 -1.55 -3.30 -3.74
CA ILE A 90 -2.93 -3.55 -3.28
C ILE A 90 -2.95 -4.50 -2.07
N VAL A 91 -2.18 -5.59 -2.13
CA VAL A 91 -2.08 -6.57 -1.05
C VAL A 91 -1.51 -5.92 0.22
N LEU A 92 -0.42 -5.15 0.09
CA LEU A 92 0.19 -4.43 1.21
C LEU A 92 -0.82 -3.47 1.86
N LEU A 93 -1.53 -2.68 1.06
CA LEU A 93 -2.48 -1.69 1.55
C LEU A 93 -3.70 -2.35 2.22
N GLY A 94 -4.18 -3.47 1.66
CA GLY A 94 -5.23 -4.28 2.26
C GLY A 94 -4.83 -4.89 3.61
N LEU A 95 -3.59 -5.37 3.74
CA LEU A 95 -3.07 -5.96 4.98
C LEU A 95 -2.93 -4.90 6.08
N VAL A 96 -2.43 -3.70 5.73
CA VAL A 96 -2.37 -2.55 6.64
C VAL A 96 -3.77 -2.16 7.11
N LEU A 97 -4.73 -2.04 6.19
CA LEU A 97 -6.11 -1.70 6.53
C LEU A 97 -6.75 -2.75 7.45
N MET A 98 -6.49 -4.04 7.19
CA MET A 98 -6.98 -5.14 8.03
C MET A 98 -6.41 -5.03 9.45
N CYS A 99 -5.10 -4.79 9.60
CA CYS A 99 -4.47 -4.55 10.90
C CYS A 99 -5.10 -3.36 11.65
N VAL A 100 -5.34 -2.23 10.97
CA VAL A 100 -6.02 -1.05 11.55
C VAL A 100 -7.37 -1.46 12.11
N ILE A 101 -8.20 -2.11 11.29
CA ILE A 101 -9.57 -2.51 11.65
C ILE A 101 -9.53 -3.45 12.86
N THR A 102 -8.68 -4.47 12.86
CA THR A 102 -8.56 -5.37 14.01
C THR A 102 -8.14 -4.65 15.28
N THR A 103 -7.18 -3.72 15.18
CA THR A 103 -6.71 -2.95 16.35
C THR A 103 -7.81 -2.04 16.87
N PHE A 104 -8.57 -1.40 15.98
CA PHE A 104 -9.70 -0.55 16.31
C PHE A 104 -10.84 -1.33 16.98
N LEU A 105 -11.22 -2.48 16.42
CA LEU A 105 -12.25 -3.35 16.99
C LEU A 105 -11.85 -3.88 18.38
N PHE A 106 -10.57 -4.22 18.55
CA PHE A 106 -10.05 -4.64 19.85
C PHE A 106 -10.07 -3.49 20.87
N TYR A 107 -9.72 -2.28 20.44
CA TYR A 107 -9.77 -1.09 21.28
C TYR A 107 -11.21 -0.78 21.73
N ASP A 108 -12.18 -0.82 20.82
CA ASP A 108 -13.61 -0.63 21.13
C ASP A 108 -14.10 -1.68 22.13
N ALA A 109 -13.73 -2.95 21.93
CA ALA A 109 -14.05 -4.02 22.86
C ALA A 109 -13.49 -3.77 24.27
N GLN A 110 -12.25 -3.31 24.38
CA GLN A 110 -11.62 -2.98 25.67
C GLN A 110 -12.33 -1.83 26.37
N VAL A 111 -12.66 -0.75 25.64
CA VAL A 111 -13.37 0.41 26.21
C VAL A 111 -14.73 0.01 26.78
N ARG A 112 -15.45 -0.91 26.13
CA ARG A 112 -16.72 -1.44 26.65
C ARG A 112 -16.56 -2.28 27.92
N THR A 113 -15.42 -2.95 28.08
CA THR A 113 -15.17 -3.80 29.25
C THR A 113 -14.69 -3.05 30.48
N VAL A 114 -14.38 -1.75 30.41
CA VAL A 114 -14.04 -0.97 31.60
C VAL A 114 -15.29 -0.89 32.48
N PRO A 115 -15.34 -1.61 33.63
CA PRO A 115 -16.50 -1.55 34.49
C PRO A 115 -16.61 -0.11 34.98
N SER A 116 -17.76 0.52 34.74
CA SER A 116 -18.09 1.80 35.35
C SER A 116 -17.96 1.59 36.85
N GLN A 117 -16.87 2.09 37.43
CA GLN A 117 -16.67 2.00 38.87
C GLN A 117 -17.89 2.68 39.49
N PRO A 118 -18.66 1.98 40.35
CA PRO A 118 -19.79 2.59 41.01
C PRO A 118 -19.26 3.82 41.71
N ILE A 119 -19.92 4.97 41.51
CA ILE A 119 -19.58 6.20 42.20
C ILE A 119 -19.67 5.88 43.69
N VAL A 120 -18.52 5.65 44.32
CA VAL A 120 -18.44 5.50 45.77
C VAL A 120 -18.71 6.90 46.29
N THR A 121 -19.98 7.17 46.57
CA THR A 121 -20.38 8.31 47.38
C THR A 121 -19.77 8.09 48.74
N SER A 122 -18.56 8.61 48.95
CA SER A 122 -17.95 8.63 50.27
C SER A 122 -18.97 9.25 51.22
N PRO A 123 -19.32 8.58 52.33
CA PRO A 123 -20.28 9.11 53.28
C PRO A 123 -19.77 10.47 53.73
N VAL A 124 -20.58 11.51 53.49
CA VAL A 124 -20.30 12.88 53.93
C VAL A 124 -20.11 12.81 55.44
N ARG A 125 -18.86 12.99 55.90
CA ARG A 125 -18.62 13.07 57.35
C ARG A 125 -19.25 14.38 57.83
N PRO A 126 -20.09 14.35 58.89
CA PRO A 126 -20.62 15.57 59.47
C PRO A 126 -19.45 16.44 59.94
N MET A 127 -19.53 17.73 59.64
CA MET A 127 -18.51 18.69 60.01
C MET A 127 -18.50 18.83 61.53
N PRO A 128 -17.32 18.76 62.19
CA PRO A 128 -17.25 18.96 63.63
C PRO A 128 -17.73 20.37 63.99
N PRO A 129 -18.39 20.54 65.15
CA PRO A 129 -18.83 21.85 65.60
C PRO A 129 -17.64 22.79 65.76
N ALA A 130 -17.80 24.04 65.31
CA ALA A 130 -16.79 25.09 65.48
C ALA A 130 -16.53 25.29 66.98
N GLN A 131 -15.26 25.19 67.39
CA GLN A 131 -14.87 25.50 68.76
C GLN A 131 -14.97 27.02 68.99
N PRO A 132 -15.53 27.46 70.12
CA PRO A 132 -15.74 28.87 70.46
C PRO A 132 -14.43 29.63 70.74
#